data_AF-A0A5D2Z0S5-F1
#
_entry.id   AF-A0A5D2Z0S5-F1
#
_cell.length_a   1.000
_cell.length_b   1.000
_cell.length_c   1.000
_cell.angle_alpha   90.00
_cell.angle_beta   90.00
_cell.angle_gamma   90.00
#
_symmetry.space_group_name_H-M   'P 1'
#
loop_
_entity.id
_entity.type
_entity.pdbx_description
1 polymer ?
#
loop_
_entity_poly.entity_id
_entity_poly.type
_entity_poly.pdbx_seq_one_letter_code
_entity_poly.pdbx_strand_id
1 'polypeptide(L)'
;MAAIVVVFDFDRTLIDGDSDSWVVTEMGLSDLFHQLRSTLPWNSLMDRMMKELHSRGETADDIAECLKKTPVHPRIAAAIKAAHAFGCDLRILSDANQFFIEKILEHHDLMGCFSKIYTNPTFVDEEGRLRIFPYHDSTLSPHGCSLCPSNLCKACRGLVYFDCWIYCLWSPRFC
;
A
#
# COMPACT_ATOMS: atom_id res chain seq x y z
N MET A 1 1.46 1.83 31.36
CA MET A 1 2.64 1.52 30.51
C MET A 1 2.34 2.06 29.13
N ALA A 2 3.28 2.75 28.50
CA ALA A 2 3.07 3.26 27.15
C ALA A 2 3.17 2.08 26.16
N ALA A 3 2.19 1.95 25.28
CA ALA A 3 2.13 0.85 24.31
C ALA A 3 3.23 1.05 23.25
N ILE A 4 4.00 0.01 22.97
CA ILE A 4 4.99 0.03 21.88
C ILE A 4 4.20 0.10 20.57
N VAL A 5 4.45 1.13 19.76
CA VAL A 5 3.88 1.27 18.43
C VAL A 5 4.93 0.87 17.40
N VAL A 6 4.59 -0.07 16.53
CA VAL A 6 5.47 -0.49 15.42
C VAL A 6 4.79 -0.09 14.12
N VAL A 7 5.49 0.72 13.33
CA VAL A 7 4.99 1.22 12.04
C VAL A 7 5.77 0.57 10.92
N PHE A 8 5.07 -0.10 10.02
CA PHE A 8 5.64 -0.81 8.87
C PHE A 8 5.36 -0.04 7.58
N ASP A 9 6.35 0.03 6.70
CA ASP A 9 6.07 0.14 5.28
C ASP A 9 5.59 -1.21 4.74
N PHE A 10 4.97 -1.24 3.56
CA PHE A 10 4.39 -2.46 3.00
C PHE A 10 5.24 -3.06 1.89
N ASP A 11 5.29 -2.40 0.73
CA ASP A 11 6.07 -2.87 -0.41
C ASP A 11 7.56 -2.93 -0.04
N ARG A 12 8.23 -4.00 -0.46
CA ARG A 12 9.64 -4.30 -0.20
C ARG A 12 10.01 -4.33 1.29
N THR A 13 9.01 -4.48 2.17
CA THR A 13 9.18 -4.52 3.62
C THR A 13 8.41 -5.69 4.21
N LEU A 14 7.08 -5.71 4.06
CA LEU A 14 6.24 -6.85 4.46
C LEU A 14 6.15 -7.91 3.38
N ILE A 15 6.12 -7.48 2.12
CA ILE A 15 6.20 -8.36 0.95
C ILE A 15 7.59 -8.27 0.31
N ASP A 16 8.04 -9.36 -0.30
CA ASP A 16 9.28 -9.39 -1.07
C ASP A 16 9.02 -8.95 -2.52
N GLY A 17 8.65 -7.68 -2.68
CA GLY A 17 8.26 -7.14 -3.97
C GLY A 17 7.51 -5.82 -3.90
N ASP A 18 6.87 -5.48 -5.00
CA ASP A 18 6.09 -4.25 -5.20
C ASP A 18 4.71 -4.68 -5.70
N SER A 19 3.67 -4.39 -4.92
CA SER A 19 2.31 -4.87 -5.17
C SER A 19 1.72 -4.34 -6.48
N ASP A 20 2.06 -3.11 -6.87
CA ASP A 20 1.68 -2.52 -8.15
C ASP A 20 2.34 -3.25 -9.32
N SER A 21 3.66 -3.45 -9.24
CA SER A 21 4.41 -4.18 -10.25
C SER A 21 3.93 -5.63 -10.39
N TRP A 22 3.51 -6.26 -9.29
CA TRP A 22 2.92 -7.60 -9.28
C TRP A 22 1.65 -7.64 -10.12
N VAL A 23 0.66 -6.78 -9.81
CA VAL A 23 -0.61 -6.72 -10.55
C VAL A 23 -0.39 -6.37 -12.02
N VAL A 24 0.46 -5.38 -12.30
CA VAL A 24 0.79 -4.97 -13.69
C VAL A 24 1.37 -6.13 -14.49
N THR A 25 2.25 -6.93 -13.89
CA THR A 25 2.90 -8.05 -14.56
C THR A 25 1.94 -9.22 -14.74
N GLU A 26 1.33 -9.68 -13.66
CA GLU A 26 0.48 -10.88 -13.63
C GLU A 26 -0.81 -10.71 -14.45
N MET A 27 -1.31 -9.48 -14.59
CA MET A 27 -2.52 -9.18 -15.37
C MET A 27 -2.21 -8.64 -16.78
N GLY A 28 -0.96 -8.76 -17.26
CA GLY A 28 -0.61 -8.47 -18.65
C GLY A 28 -0.75 -6.99 -19.04
N LEU A 29 -0.36 -6.07 -18.14
CA LEU A 29 -0.39 -4.62 -18.36
C LEU A 29 0.99 -4.02 -18.63
N SER A 30 2.07 -4.80 -18.55
CA SER A 30 3.47 -4.31 -18.60
C SER A 30 3.76 -3.37 -19.76
N ASP A 31 3.30 -3.69 -20.97
CA ASP A 31 3.56 -2.85 -22.16
C ASP A 31 2.88 -1.48 -22.04
N LEU A 32 1.60 -1.47 -21.65
CA LEU A 32 0.85 -0.22 -21.45
C LEU A 32 1.43 0.60 -20.29
N PHE A 33 1.79 -0.07 -19.20
CA PHE A 33 2.43 0.56 -18.06
C PHE A 33 3.73 1.26 -18.47
N HIS A 34 4.61 0.59 -19.20
CA HIS A 34 5.87 1.17 -19.67
C HIS A 34 5.67 2.36 -20.62
N GLN A 35 4.65 2.31 -21.48
CA GLN A 35 4.31 3.42 -22.37
C GLN A 35 3.84 4.67 -21.61
N LEU A 36 3.05 4.48 -20.55
CA LEU A 36 2.41 5.58 -19.81
C LEU A 36 3.24 6.09 -18.63
N ARG A 37 4.21 5.30 -18.13
CA ARG A 37 5.01 5.63 -16.94
C ARG A 37 5.72 6.99 -17.00
N SER A 38 6.16 7.42 -18.18
CA SER A 38 6.84 8.71 -18.33
C SER A 38 5.89 9.92 -18.40
N THR A 39 4.59 9.68 -18.54
CA THR A 39 3.59 10.73 -18.81
C THR A 39 2.61 10.94 -17.66
N LEU A 40 2.45 9.96 -16.77
CA LEU A 40 1.50 10.02 -15.66
C LEU A 40 2.22 9.93 -14.30
N PRO A 41 1.77 10.70 -13.28
CA PRO A 41 2.13 10.44 -11.89
C PRO A 41 1.74 9.02 -11.49
N TRP A 42 2.50 8.40 -10.57
CA TRP A 42 2.35 6.99 -10.21
C TRP A 42 0.91 6.60 -9.80
N ASN A 43 0.29 7.38 -8.91
CA ASN A 43 -1.09 7.11 -8.47
C ASN A 43 -2.11 7.15 -9.62
N SER A 44 -2.01 8.16 -10.50
CA SER A 44 -2.86 8.26 -11.70
C SER A 44 -2.56 7.18 -12.73
N LEU A 45 -1.30 6.75 -12.83
CA LEU A 45 -0.90 5.63 -13.68
C LEU A 45 -1.54 4.33 -13.20
N MET A 46 -1.54 4.07 -11.89
CA MET A 46 -2.17 2.87 -11.32
C MET A 46 -3.70 2.92 -11.44
N ASP A 47 -4.36 4.06 -11.19
CA ASP A 47 -5.81 4.21 -11.48
C ASP A 47 -6.12 3.96 -12.97
N ARG A 48 -5.22 4.40 -13.87
CA ARG A 48 -5.32 4.12 -15.31
C ARG A 48 -5.16 2.63 -15.64
N MET A 49 -4.29 1.91 -14.92
CA MET A 49 -4.17 0.45 -15.03
C MET A 49 -5.45 -0.26 -14.59
N MET A 50 -6.06 0.16 -13.47
CA MET A 50 -7.34 -0.43 -13.02
C MET A 50 -8.47 -0.19 -14.03
N LYS A 51 -8.49 1.00 -14.65
CA LYS A 51 -9.41 1.31 -15.75
C LYS A 51 -9.19 0.39 -16.96
N GLU A 52 -7.94 0.10 -17.30
CA GLU A 52 -7.63 -0.81 -18.41
C GLU A 52 -8.13 -2.23 -18.12
N LEU A 53 -7.85 -2.76 -16.92
CA LEU A 53 -8.34 -4.07 -16.49
C LEU A 53 -9.86 -4.18 -16.57
N HIS A 54 -10.55 -3.18 -16.03
CA HIS A 54 -12.00 -3.13 -16.10
C HIS A 54 -12.51 -3.14 -17.56
N SER A 55 -11.84 -2.41 -18.47
CA SER A 55 -12.21 -2.41 -19.90
C SER A 55 -11.98 -3.76 -20.61
N ARG A 56 -11.12 -4.61 -20.05
CA ARG A 56 -10.90 -6.00 -20.50
C ARG A 56 -11.88 -6.99 -19.88
N GLY A 57 -12.76 -6.54 -18.98
CA GLY A 57 -13.73 -7.36 -18.28
C GLY A 57 -13.23 -7.95 -16.95
N GLU A 58 -12.03 -7.57 -16.50
CA GLU A 58 -11.49 -7.99 -15.22
C GLU A 58 -12.21 -7.27 -14.07
N THR A 59 -12.57 -8.01 -13.03
CA THR A 59 -13.27 -7.50 -11.86
C THR A 59 -12.30 -7.20 -10.70
N ALA A 60 -12.79 -6.50 -9.67
CA ALA A 60 -12.04 -6.33 -8.44
C ALA A 60 -11.69 -7.68 -7.77
N ASP A 61 -12.54 -8.69 -7.93
CA ASP A 61 -12.29 -10.03 -7.40
C ASP A 61 -11.16 -10.74 -8.18
N ASP A 62 -11.07 -10.57 -9.50
CA ASP A 62 -9.95 -11.11 -10.29
C ASP A 62 -8.61 -10.49 -9.86
N ILE A 63 -8.61 -9.18 -9.57
CA ILE A 63 -7.45 -8.48 -9.01
C ILE A 63 -7.13 -9.04 -7.62
N ALA A 64 -8.13 -9.29 -6.78
CA ALA A 64 -7.93 -9.89 -5.46
C ALA A 64 -7.33 -11.30 -5.55
N GLU A 65 -7.80 -12.15 -6.48
CA GLU A 65 -7.22 -13.47 -6.72
C GLU A 65 -5.78 -13.40 -7.22
N CYS A 66 -5.44 -12.40 -8.04
CA CYS A 66 -4.06 -12.12 -8.44
C CYS A 66 -3.18 -11.77 -7.22
N LEU A 67 -3.68 -10.92 -6.32
CA LEU A 67 -2.96 -10.46 -5.12
C LEU A 67 -2.74 -11.56 -4.08
N LYS A 68 -3.64 -12.55 -3.98
CA LYS A 68 -3.44 -13.71 -3.09
C LYS A 68 -2.16 -14.47 -3.39
N LYS A 69 -1.68 -14.42 -4.63
CA LYS A 69 -0.43 -15.09 -5.05
C LYS A 69 0.83 -14.32 -4.63
N THR A 70 0.70 -13.08 -4.12
CA THR A 70 1.85 -12.29 -3.67
C THR A 70 2.50 -12.94 -2.45
N PRO A 71 3.81 -13.26 -2.50
CA PRO A 71 4.47 -13.97 -1.41
C PRO A 71 4.76 -13.03 -0.22
N VAL A 72 4.36 -13.48 0.98
CA VAL A 72 4.83 -12.93 2.26
C VAL A 72 5.80 -13.94 2.86
N HIS A 73 7.02 -13.49 3.18
CA HIS A 73 8.02 -14.40 3.72
C HIS A 73 7.57 -14.95 5.10
N PRO A 74 7.60 -16.27 5.37
CA PRO A 74 7.06 -16.83 6.61
C PRO A 74 7.63 -16.23 7.90
N ARG A 75 8.91 -15.84 7.89
CA ARG A 75 9.55 -15.15 9.03
C ARG A 75 8.97 -13.77 9.30
N ILE A 76 8.55 -13.04 8.27
CA ILE A 76 7.89 -11.73 8.42
C ILE A 76 6.52 -11.94 9.06
N ALA A 77 5.73 -12.88 8.53
CA ALA A 77 4.43 -13.23 9.10
C ALA A 77 4.54 -13.66 10.57
N ALA A 78 5.54 -14.49 10.91
CA ALA A 78 5.80 -14.90 12.28
C ALA A 78 6.18 -13.72 13.19
N ALA A 79 7.01 -12.79 12.70
CA ALA A 79 7.41 -11.60 13.45
C ALA A 79 6.23 -10.67 13.74
N ILE A 80 5.35 -10.44 12.75
CA ILE A 80 4.11 -9.65 12.92
C ILE A 80 3.22 -10.29 14.00
N LYS A 81 2.93 -11.60 13.86
CA LYS A 81 2.08 -12.32 14.81
C LYS A 81 2.67 -12.32 16.22
N ALA A 82 3.99 -12.48 16.35
CA ALA A 82 4.69 -12.40 17.63
C ALA A 82 4.56 -11.00 18.25
N ALA A 83 4.87 -9.93 17.49
CA ALA A 83 4.77 -8.56 17.99
C ALA A 83 3.35 -8.21 18.44
N HIS A 84 2.33 -8.62 17.68
CA HIS A 84 0.93 -8.47 18.07
C HIS A 84 0.61 -9.23 19.37
N ALA A 85 1.06 -10.50 19.49
CA ALA A 85 0.86 -11.29 20.70
C ALA A 85 1.57 -10.72 21.94
N PHE A 86 2.66 -9.98 21.75
CA PHE A 86 3.34 -9.22 22.81
C PHE A 86 2.62 -7.93 23.21
N GLY A 87 1.50 -7.59 22.56
CA GLY A 87 0.69 -6.40 22.88
C GLY A 87 1.20 -5.11 22.22
N CYS A 88 2.05 -5.21 21.19
CA CYS A 88 2.43 -4.03 20.40
C CYS A 88 1.26 -3.57 19.52
N ASP A 89 1.12 -2.25 19.39
CA ASP A 89 0.20 -1.62 18.43
C ASP A 89 0.87 -1.56 17.05
N LEU A 90 0.47 -2.46 16.15
CA LEU A 90 1.04 -2.53 14.80
C LEU A 90 0.23 -1.68 13.83
N ARG A 91 0.92 -0.87 13.03
CA ARG A 91 0.31 0.02 12.03
C ARG A 91 1.07 -0.05 10.72
N ILE A 92 0.39 0.21 9.61
CA ILE A 92 1.01 0.35 8.29
C ILE A 92 0.97 1.82 7.88
N LEU A 93 2.09 2.30 7.35
CA LEU A 93 2.22 3.59 6.68
C LEU A 93 2.96 3.35 5.37
N SER A 94 2.21 3.25 4.27
CA SER A 94 2.77 2.86 2.98
C SER A 94 2.18 3.64 1.82
N ASP A 95 3.00 3.87 0.80
CA ASP A 95 2.58 4.53 -0.45
C ASP A 95 1.93 3.54 -1.45
N ALA A 96 1.60 2.34 -1.00
CA ALA A 96 0.87 1.35 -1.77
C ALA A 96 -0.63 1.68 -1.90
N ASN A 97 -1.43 0.70 -2.32
CA ASN A 97 -2.88 0.80 -2.49
C ASN A 97 -3.62 0.08 -1.37
N GLN A 98 -4.66 0.71 -0.79
CA GLN A 98 -5.43 0.14 0.33
C GLN A 98 -6.00 -1.25 -0.01
N PHE A 99 -6.69 -1.39 -1.15
CA PHE A 99 -7.22 -2.68 -1.60
C PHE A 99 -6.12 -3.75 -1.69
N PHE A 100 -4.93 -3.39 -2.16
CA PHE A 100 -3.84 -4.36 -2.35
C PHE A 100 -3.31 -4.86 -1.01
N ILE A 101 -3.04 -3.92 -0.10
CA ILE A 101 -2.61 -4.23 1.27
C ILE A 101 -3.64 -5.15 1.95
N GLU A 102 -4.91 -4.76 1.93
CA GLU A 102 -5.99 -5.51 2.60
C GLU A 102 -6.10 -6.93 2.05
N LYS A 103 -6.13 -7.12 0.72
CA LYS A 103 -6.27 -8.46 0.12
C LYS A 103 -5.07 -9.36 0.37
N ILE A 104 -3.86 -8.82 0.36
CA ILE A 104 -2.66 -9.61 0.70
C ILE A 104 -2.69 -9.98 2.19
N LEU A 105 -2.98 -9.04 3.09
CA LEU A 105 -3.00 -9.31 4.54
C LEU A 105 -4.13 -10.26 4.95
N GLU A 106 -5.31 -10.16 4.33
CA GLU A 106 -6.43 -11.08 4.52
C GLU A 106 -6.02 -12.50 4.14
N HIS A 107 -5.37 -12.67 2.98
CA HIS A 107 -4.93 -13.99 2.51
C HIS A 107 -3.94 -14.69 3.45
N HIS A 108 -3.05 -13.92 4.09
CA HIS A 108 -2.00 -14.44 4.96
C HIS A 108 -2.38 -14.49 6.45
N ASP A 109 -3.65 -14.25 6.79
CA ASP A 109 -4.16 -14.17 8.18
C ASP A 109 -3.38 -13.13 9.03
N LEU A 110 -3.05 -11.98 8.43
CA LEU A 110 -2.30 -10.91 9.08
C LEU A 110 -3.14 -9.64 9.30
N MET A 111 -4.28 -9.50 8.63
CA MET A 111 -5.12 -8.29 8.72
C MET A 111 -5.51 -7.97 10.16
N GLY A 112 -5.88 -8.98 10.96
CA GLY A 112 -6.25 -8.81 12.37
C GLY A 112 -5.09 -8.39 13.29
N CYS A 113 -3.84 -8.35 12.81
CA CYS A 113 -2.70 -7.91 13.60
C CYS A 113 -2.49 -6.39 13.58
N PHE A 114 -3.09 -5.67 12.63
CA PHE A 114 -2.86 -4.25 12.42
C PHE A 114 -4.06 -3.42 12.89
N SER A 115 -3.81 -2.39 13.70
CA SER A 115 -4.88 -1.51 14.19
C SER A 115 -5.25 -0.41 13.20
N LYS A 116 -4.29 0.02 12.35
CA LYS A 116 -4.45 1.10 11.37
C LYS A 116 -3.59 0.89 10.14
N ILE A 117 -4.12 1.30 8.99
CA ILE A 117 -3.42 1.34 7.70
C ILE A 117 -3.57 2.76 7.15
N TYR A 118 -2.44 3.44 6.95
CA TYR A 118 -2.36 4.76 6.35
C TYR A 118 -1.73 4.61 4.96
N THR A 119 -2.54 4.73 3.92
CA THR A 119 -2.14 4.44 2.55
C THR A 119 -3.07 5.09 1.53
N ASN A 120 -2.78 4.99 0.23
CA ASN A 120 -3.63 5.56 -0.81
C ASN A 120 -5.00 4.86 -0.81
N PRO A 121 -6.11 5.59 -0.54
CA PRO A 121 -7.42 4.99 -0.38
C PRO A 121 -7.94 4.47 -1.72
N THR A 122 -8.74 3.41 -1.63
CA THR A 122 -9.33 2.75 -2.79
C THR A 122 -10.79 2.44 -2.56
N PHE A 123 -11.60 2.45 -3.62
CA PHE A 123 -12.97 1.94 -3.57
C PHE A 123 -13.37 1.34 -4.93
N VAL A 124 -14.35 0.45 -4.93
CA VAL A 124 -14.95 -0.07 -6.16
C VAL A 124 -16.13 0.85 -6.52
N ASP A 125 -16.10 1.46 -7.71
CA ASP A 125 -17.15 2.38 -8.15
C ASP A 125 -18.44 1.64 -8.55
N GLU A 126 -19.48 2.40 -8.92
CA GLU A 126 -20.81 1.87 -9.27
C GLU A 126 -20.76 0.96 -10.50
N GLU A 127 -19.75 1.16 -11.36
CA GLU A 127 -19.48 0.34 -12.53
C GLU A 127 -18.67 -0.93 -12.21
N GLY A 128 -18.23 -1.13 -10.96
CA GLY A 128 -17.45 -2.30 -10.55
C GLY A 128 -15.94 -2.15 -10.79
N ARG A 129 -15.45 -0.95 -11.10
CA ARG A 129 -14.02 -0.68 -11.30
C ARG A 129 -13.36 -0.27 -9.99
N LEU A 130 -12.21 -0.87 -9.71
CA LEU A 130 -11.34 -0.43 -8.62
C LEU A 130 -10.75 0.95 -8.93
N ARG A 131 -10.96 1.90 -8.02
CA ARG A 131 -10.44 3.26 -8.09
C ARG A 131 -9.37 3.48 -7.05
N ILE A 132 -8.34 4.23 -7.44
CA ILE A 132 -7.19 4.58 -6.60
C ILE A 132 -7.11 6.10 -6.48
N PHE A 133 -6.93 6.60 -5.25
CA PHE A 133 -6.83 8.03 -4.96
C PHE A 133 -5.57 8.35 -4.17
N PRO A 134 -5.04 9.58 -4.26
CA PRO A 134 -3.96 10.01 -3.38
C PRO A 134 -4.48 10.13 -1.94
N TYR A 135 -3.62 9.81 -0.96
CA TYR A 135 -3.95 10.02 0.46
C TYR A 135 -4.09 11.50 0.81
N HIS A 136 -3.20 12.33 0.28
CA HIS A 136 -3.30 13.79 0.38
C HIS A 136 -4.31 14.30 -0.64
N ASP A 137 -5.21 15.16 -0.17
CA ASP A 137 -6.17 15.82 -1.05
C ASP A 137 -5.45 16.75 -2.03
N SER A 138 -5.57 16.43 -3.32
CA SER A 138 -5.00 17.20 -4.43
C SER A 138 -5.56 18.63 -4.56
N THR A 139 -6.68 18.93 -3.90
CA THR A 139 -7.29 20.27 -3.89
C THR A 139 -6.68 21.18 -2.83
N LEU A 140 -5.93 20.62 -1.88
CA LEU A 140 -5.24 21.36 -0.83
C LEU A 140 -3.83 21.76 -1.29
N SER A 141 -3.29 22.81 -0.67
CA SER A 141 -1.90 23.19 -0.87
C SER A 141 -0.99 21.99 -0.63
N PRO A 142 0.01 21.74 -1.50
CA PRO A 142 0.98 20.67 -1.30
C PRO A 142 1.58 20.78 0.10
N HIS A 143 1.74 19.65 0.78
CA HIS A 143 2.19 19.60 2.17
C HIS A 143 3.66 20.05 2.38
N GLY A 144 4.31 20.57 1.33
CA GLY A 144 5.58 21.30 1.39
C GLY A 144 6.83 20.45 1.63
N CYS A 145 6.71 19.12 1.62
CA CYS A 145 7.87 18.25 1.75
C CYS A 145 8.54 18.04 0.40
N SER A 146 9.85 18.25 0.33
CA SER A 146 10.66 18.00 -0.87
C SER A 146 11.15 16.56 -0.99
N LEU A 147 10.82 15.69 -0.02
CA LEU A 147 11.37 14.35 0.13
C LEU A 147 10.34 13.24 -0.10
N CYS A 148 9.13 13.56 -0.52
CA CYS A 148 8.11 12.54 -0.75
C CYS A 148 7.21 12.93 -1.92
N PRO A 149 6.56 11.92 -2.53
CA PRO A 149 5.64 12.19 -3.61
C PRO A 149 4.42 12.98 -3.11
N SER A 150 3.69 13.58 -4.05
CA SER A 150 2.56 14.47 -3.73
C SER A 150 1.40 13.75 -3.08
N ASN A 151 1.24 12.45 -3.33
CA ASN A 151 0.10 11.66 -2.91
C ASN A 151 0.17 11.17 -1.45
N LEU A 152 1.34 10.85 -0.91
CA LEU A 152 1.48 10.44 0.50
C LEU A 152 2.82 10.88 1.09
N CYS A 153 2.77 11.46 2.30
CA CYS A 153 3.94 11.90 3.04
C CYS A 153 4.14 11.04 4.27
N LYS A 154 5.28 10.32 4.33
CA LYS A 154 5.64 9.52 5.50
C LYS A 154 6.25 10.34 6.64
N ALA A 155 6.77 11.55 6.36
CA ALA A 155 7.63 12.30 7.28
C ALA A 155 7.02 13.61 7.86
N CYS A 156 6.05 14.24 7.19
CA CYS A 156 5.61 15.59 7.58
C CYS A 156 4.44 15.57 8.58
N ARG A 157 4.71 16.08 9.79
CA ARG A 157 3.86 16.72 10.82
C ARG A 157 2.42 16.24 11.13
N GLY A 158 2.04 15.01 10.80
CA GLY A 158 0.72 14.48 11.22
C GLY A 158 0.64 12.99 11.55
N LEU A 159 1.56 12.16 11.03
CA LEU A 159 1.54 10.70 11.23
C LEU A 159 2.63 10.20 12.18
N VAL A 160 3.60 11.07 12.52
CA VAL A 160 4.75 10.76 13.37
C VAL A 160 4.82 11.76 14.54
N TYR A 161 3.76 11.82 15.35
CA TYR A 161 3.86 12.24 16.75
C TYR A 161 3.13 11.19 17.57
N PHE A 162 3.86 10.19 18.03
CA PHE A 162 3.40 9.29 19.08
C PHE A 162 4.52 9.19 20.11
N ASP A 163 4.20 9.50 21.36
CA ASP A 163 5.08 9.58 22.54
C ASP A 163 5.69 8.22 22.97
N CYS A 164 6.01 7.33 22.03
CA CYS A 164 6.66 6.07 22.33
C CYS A 164 7.54 5.58 21.19
N TRP A 165 8.73 5.13 21.59
CA TRP A 165 9.79 4.51 20.80
C TRP A 165 9.28 3.84 19.52
N ILE A 166 9.39 4.56 18.38
CA ILE A 166 9.06 4.05 17.06
C ILE A 166 10.29 3.32 16.53
N TYR A 167 10.21 1.99 16.40
CA TYR A 167 11.14 1.24 15.57
C TYR A 167 10.64 1.31 14.12
N CYS A 168 11.16 2.28 13.37
CA CYS A 168 10.92 2.44 11.95
C CYS A 168 11.83 1.47 11.17
N LEU A 169 11.28 0.40 10.62
CA LEU A 169 11.98 -0.45 9.64
C LEU A 169 11.83 0.22 8.27
N TRP A 170 12.72 1.15 7.94
CA TRP A 170 12.74 1.85 6.64
C TRP A 170 13.53 1.07 5.59
N SER A 171 12.97 0.96 4.37
CA SER A 171 13.74 0.71 3.16
C SER A 171 14.31 2.04 2.63
N PRO A 172 15.63 2.18 2.40
CA PRO A 172 16.26 3.45 2.02
C PRO A 172 16.07 3.84 0.55
N ARG A 173 15.13 3.25 -0.18
CA ARG A 173 14.87 3.57 -1.59
C ARG A 173 13.43 4.08 -1.70
N PHE A 174 13.26 5.29 -2.24
CA PHE A 174 12.03 6.09 -2.34
C PHE A 174 11.87 7.17 -1.25
N CYS A 175 12.76 8.16 -1.32
CA CYS A 175 12.30 9.53 -1.56
C CYS A 175 12.26 9.76 -3.07
#